data_AF-A0A0N0T9Q0-F1
#
_entry.id   AF-A0A0N0T9Q0-F1
#
_cell.length_a   1.000
_cell.length_b   1.000
_cell.length_c   1.000
_cell.angle_alpha   90.00
_cell.angle_beta   90.00
_cell.angle_gamma   90.00
#
_symmetry.space_group_name_H-M   'P 1'
#
loop_
_entity.id
_entity.type
_entity.pdbx_description
1 polymer ?
#
loop_
_entity_poly.entity_id
_entity_poly.type
_entity_poly.pdbx_seq_one_letter_code
_entity_poly.pdbx_strand_id
1 'polypeptide(L)'
;MPDWDVEALAASLRTHTADLALYSGFLVNTVAGALPPEMVVVEHRKGLFRRGTAPVLAVSVQVGDRRFTLRRKSVGAVVRAQVAHVSHGIVLSTSDVGFDVWSRDLAAALTRYAAQHAEAAELLRRITLPDLP
;
A
#
# COMPACT_ATOMS: atom_id res chain seq x y z
N MET A 1 0.15 14.15 -14.73
CA MET A 1 -0.98 13.21 -14.52
C MET A 1 -2.13 13.99 -13.93
N PRO A 2 -3.37 13.74 -14.35
CA PRO A 2 -4.50 14.53 -13.89
C PRO A 2 -4.95 14.12 -12.49
N ASP A 3 -5.36 15.08 -11.65
CA ASP A 3 -5.77 14.86 -10.25
C ASP A 3 -6.96 13.89 -10.08
N TRP A 4 -7.73 13.65 -11.15
CA TRP A 4 -8.88 12.75 -11.12
C TRP A 4 -8.49 11.27 -10.95
N ASP A 5 -7.31 10.85 -11.42
CA ASP A 5 -6.83 9.47 -11.23
C ASP A 5 -6.54 9.18 -9.75
N VAL A 6 -5.95 10.15 -9.05
CA VAL A 6 -5.66 10.05 -7.61
C VAL A 6 -6.95 10.05 -6.80
N GLU A 7 -7.89 10.92 -7.14
CA GLU A 7 -9.18 11.00 -6.45
C GLU A 7 -10.03 9.75 -6.72
N ALA A 8 -10.01 9.18 -7.93
CA ALA A 8 -10.69 7.92 -8.26
C ALA A 8 -10.09 6.73 -7.50
N LEU A 9 -8.75 6.66 -7.40
CA LEU A 9 -8.08 5.65 -6.59
C LEU A 9 -8.41 5.82 -5.10
N ALA A 10 -8.37 7.05 -4.58
CA ALA A 10 -8.74 7.34 -3.20
C ALA A 10 -10.24 7.06 -2.94
N ALA A 11 -11.12 7.32 -3.91
CA ALA A 11 -12.55 7.01 -3.84
C ALA A 11 -12.81 5.51 -3.83
N SER A 12 -12.06 4.74 -4.64
CA SER A 12 -12.08 3.28 -4.60
C SER A 12 -11.67 2.78 -3.21
N LEU A 13 -10.55 3.27 -2.67
CA LEU A 13 -10.08 2.93 -1.32
C LEU A 13 -11.10 3.29 -0.21
N ARG A 14 -11.81 4.42 -0.34
CA ARG A 14 -12.88 4.89 0.58
C ARG A 14 -14.18 4.10 0.46
N THR A 15 -14.60 3.76 -0.74
CA THR A 15 -15.87 3.04 -0.99
C THR A 15 -15.87 1.68 -0.30
N HIS A 16 -14.71 1.05 -0.22
CA HIS A 16 -14.59 -0.23 0.42
C HIS A 16 -14.36 -0.16 1.96
N THR A 17 -14.37 1.03 2.58
CA THR A 17 -14.08 1.21 4.02
C THR A 17 -15.27 0.96 4.94
N ALA A 18 -16.47 0.69 4.40
CA ALA A 18 -17.71 0.61 5.17
C ALA A 18 -17.82 -0.56 6.16
N ASP A 19 -16.94 -1.58 6.08
CA ASP A 19 -16.84 -2.62 7.11
C ASP A 19 -15.37 -3.03 7.36
N LEU A 20 -14.77 -2.40 8.36
CA LEU A 20 -13.34 -2.37 8.64
C LEU A 20 -12.75 -3.73 9.04
N ALA A 21 -13.59 -4.67 9.51
CA ALA A 21 -13.15 -6.02 9.88
C ALA A 21 -13.07 -6.98 8.69
N LEU A 22 -13.99 -6.82 7.72
CA LEU A 22 -14.03 -7.56 6.45
C LEU A 22 -13.03 -6.98 5.43
N TYR A 23 -12.81 -5.66 5.45
CA TYR A 23 -11.98 -4.98 4.46
C TYR A 23 -10.48 -5.17 4.63
N SER A 24 -9.95 -5.41 5.83
CA SER A 24 -8.50 -5.67 5.98
C SER A 24 -8.05 -6.90 5.18
N GLY A 25 -8.93 -7.88 4.96
CA GLY A 25 -8.63 -9.05 4.12
C GLY A 25 -8.78 -8.78 2.62
N PHE A 26 -9.82 -8.03 2.23
CA PHE A 26 -10.08 -7.69 0.82
C PHE A 26 -9.10 -6.65 0.28
N LEU A 27 -8.84 -5.55 1.01
CA LEU A 27 -7.78 -4.59 0.67
C LEU A 27 -6.42 -5.28 0.57
N VAL A 28 -6.11 -6.22 1.46
CA VAL A 28 -4.89 -7.04 1.39
C VAL A 28 -4.84 -7.81 0.08
N ASN A 29 -5.89 -8.54 -0.28
CA ASN A 29 -5.86 -9.34 -1.50
C ASN A 29 -5.84 -8.47 -2.77
N THR A 30 -6.57 -7.36 -2.80
CA THR A 30 -6.59 -6.46 -3.96
C THR A 30 -5.25 -5.73 -4.12
N VAL A 31 -4.67 -5.22 -3.03
CA VAL A 31 -3.41 -4.47 -3.07
C VAL A 31 -2.20 -5.40 -3.21
N ALA A 32 -2.14 -6.51 -2.47
CA ALA A 32 -1.07 -7.50 -2.61
C ALA A 32 -1.12 -8.26 -3.94
N GLY A 33 -2.31 -8.39 -4.54
CA GLY A 33 -2.46 -8.96 -5.88
C GLY A 33 -2.03 -8.02 -7.01
N ALA A 34 -2.04 -6.70 -6.77
CA ALA A 34 -1.70 -5.68 -7.76
C ALA A 34 -0.27 -5.12 -7.60
N LEU A 35 0.35 -5.27 -6.42
CA LEU A 35 1.69 -4.77 -6.13
C LEU A 35 2.72 -5.91 -6.09
N PRO A 36 4.00 -5.63 -6.44
CA PRO A 36 5.08 -6.58 -6.22
C PRO A 36 5.12 -7.04 -4.75
N PRO A 37 5.35 -8.33 -4.49
CA PRO A 37 5.33 -8.89 -3.13
C PRO A 37 6.34 -8.21 -2.19
N GLU A 38 7.43 -7.66 -2.74
CA GLU A 38 8.47 -6.92 -2.03
C GLU A 38 7.95 -5.63 -1.36
N MET A 39 6.85 -5.06 -1.87
CA MET A 39 6.27 -3.80 -1.37
C MET A 39 5.25 -4.01 -0.25
N VAL A 40 4.76 -5.23 -0.07
CA VAL A 40 3.62 -5.50 0.81
C VAL A 40 4.01 -6.48 1.89
N VAL A 41 3.91 -6.03 3.14
CA VAL A 41 4.11 -6.86 4.33
C VAL A 41 2.79 -7.04 5.04
N VAL A 42 2.34 -8.28 5.19
CA VAL A 42 1.10 -8.65 5.88
C VAL A 42 1.44 -9.37 7.18
N GLU A 43 1.05 -8.78 8.31
CA GLU A 43 1.22 -9.38 9.63
C GLU A 43 -0.06 -10.08 10.07
N HIS A 44 0.07 -11.37 10.40
CA HIS A 44 -1.01 -12.19 10.92
C HIS A 44 -0.88 -12.39 12.43
N ARG A 45 -1.99 -12.70 13.11
CA ARG A 45 -1.96 -13.05 14.55
C ARG A 45 -1.05 -14.25 14.80
N LYS A 46 -0.03 -14.08 15.64
CA LYS A 46 0.82 -15.18 16.11
C LYS A 46 0.10 -15.96 17.23
N GLY A 47 -0.19 -17.24 16.98
CA GLY A 47 -0.79 -18.14 17.97
C GLY A 47 -1.57 -19.31 17.34
N LEU A 48 -1.04 -20.52 17.55
CA LEU A 48 -1.61 -21.87 17.45
C LEU A 48 -2.86 -22.12 16.54
N PHE A 49 -2.56 -22.77 15.40
CA PHE A 49 -3.26 -23.89 14.71
C PHE A 49 -4.44 -23.71 13.73
N ARG A 50 -4.41 -24.69 12.79
CA ARG A 50 -5.48 -25.38 12.03
C ARG A 50 -6.11 -24.67 10.83
N ARG A 51 -5.75 -25.16 9.62
CA ARG A 51 -6.53 -25.20 8.35
C ARG A 51 -7.60 -24.10 8.21
N GLY A 52 -7.16 -22.85 8.26
CA GLY A 52 -7.98 -21.67 8.06
C GLY A 52 -7.08 -20.44 8.16
N THR A 53 -7.17 -19.54 7.18
CA THR A 53 -6.31 -18.36 7.03
C THR A 53 -6.31 -17.56 8.33
N ALA A 54 -5.15 -17.44 8.97
CA ALA A 54 -5.01 -16.67 10.21
C ALA A 54 -5.53 -15.24 10.01
N PRO A 55 -6.13 -14.60 11.03
CA PRO A 55 -6.62 -13.24 10.88
C PRO A 55 -5.46 -12.25 10.72
N VAL A 56 -5.57 -11.38 9.71
CA VAL A 56 -4.65 -10.27 9.48
C VAL A 56 -4.76 -9.25 10.62
N LEU A 57 -3.64 -8.83 11.18
CA LEU A 57 -3.56 -7.81 12.23
C LEU A 57 -2.94 -6.49 11.74
N ALA A 58 -2.04 -6.55 10.77
CA ALA A 58 -1.52 -5.35 10.14
C ALA A 58 -1.15 -5.58 8.68
N VAL A 59 -1.13 -4.49 7.93
CA VAL A 59 -0.70 -4.42 6.53
C VAL A 59 0.18 -3.22 6.42
N SER A 60 1.35 -3.39 5.82
CA SER A 60 2.26 -2.30 5.52
C SER A 60 2.61 -2.32 4.05
N VAL A 61 2.41 -1.20 3.37
CA VAL A 61 2.84 -1.00 1.98
C VAL A 61 4.02 -0.05 2.00
N GLN A 62 5.17 -0.48 1.49
CA GLN A 62 6.36 0.36 1.36
C GLN A 62 6.51 0.81 -0.09
N VAL A 63 6.49 2.12 -0.31
CA VAL A 63 6.65 2.75 -1.62
C VAL A 63 7.68 3.85 -1.48
N GLY A 64 8.84 3.68 -2.12
CA GLY A 64 9.98 4.58 -1.98
C GLY A 64 10.44 4.70 -0.53
N ASP A 65 10.45 5.92 0.00
CA ASP A 65 10.85 6.28 1.35
C ASP A 65 9.67 6.33 2.35
N ARG A 66 8.48 5.86 1.97
CA ARG A 66 7.32 5.86 2.85
C ARG A 66 6.77 4.46 3.07
N ARG A 67 6.30 4.23 4.30
CA ARG A 67 5.57 3.02 4.69
C ARG A 67 4.19 3.39 5.20
N PHE A 68 3.18 2.83 4.58
CA PHE A 68 1.77 3.05 4.87
C PHE A 68 1.23 1.84 5.61
N THR A 69 0.87 2.00 6.87
CA THR A 69 0.45 0.87 7.72
C THR A 69 -0.98 1.03 8.19
N LEU A 70 -1.80 0.00 7.99
CA LEU A 70 -3.06 -0.19 8.69
C LEU A 70 -2.88 -1.31 9.71
N ARG A 71 -3.22 -1.06 10.98
CA ARG A 71 -3.05 -2.08 12.04
C ARG A 71 -4.18 -2.07 13.06
N ARG A 72 -4.49 -3.25 13.59
CA ARG A 72 -5.42 -3.44 14.71
C ARG A 72 -4.77 -4.29 15.80
N LYS A 73 -5.15 -4.04 17.05
CA LYS A 73 -4.65 -4.83 18.20
C LYS A 73 -5.19 -6.26 18.19
N SER A 74 -6.43 -6.43 17.78
CA SER A 74 -7.13 -7.72 17.69
C SER A 74 -8.23 -7.64 16.63
N VAL A 75 -8.80 -8.79 16.26
CA VAL A 75 -10.01 -8.84 15.43
C VAL A 75 -11.13 -8.06 16.13
N GLY A 76 -11.85 -7.21 15.40
CA GLY A 76 -12.90 -6.33 15.92
C GLY A 76 -12.41 -5.04 16.60
N ALA A 77 -11.11 -4.85 16.80
CA ALA A 77 -10.58 -3.61 17.35
C ALA A 77 -10.51 -2.49 16.29
N VAL A 78 -10.55 -1.24 16.76
CA VAL A 78 -10.35 -0.04 15.92
C VAL A 78 -9.02 -0.16 15.15
N VAL A 79 -9.08 0.04 13.84
CA VAL A 79 -7.89 0.11 12.99
C VAL A 79 -7.25 1.47 13.13
N ARG A 80 -5.94 1.49 13.29
CA ARG A 80 -5.12 2.69 13.22
C ARG A 80 -4.38 2.75 11.89
N ALA A 81 -4.46 3.90 11.25
CA ALA A 81 -3.70 4.21 10.05
C ALA A 81 -2.45 5.00 10.44
N GLN A 82 -1.31 4.59 9.88
CA GLN A 82 -0.02 5.18 10.18
C GLN A 82 0.75 5.42 8.88
N VAL A 83 1.51 6.50 8.84
CA VAL A 83 2.48 6.78 7.79
C VAL A 83 3.84 6.93 8.44
N ALA A 84 4.79 6.15 7.96
CA ALA A 84 6.17 6.17 8.41
C ALA A 84 7.10 6.64 7.30
N HIS A 85 8.10 7.45 7.65
CA HIS A 85 9.21 7.78 6.77
C HIS A 85 10.34 6.78 7.00
N VAL A 86 10.84 6.19 5.93
CA VAL A 86 11.82 5.10 5.93
C VAL A 86 13.01 5.51 5.09
N SER A 87 14.21 5.47 5.66
CA SER A 87 15.47 5.67 4.95
C SER A 87 16.34 4.44 5.13
N HIS A 88 16.79 3.84 4.03
CA HIS A 88 17.64 2.62 4.05
C HIS A 88 17.07 1.48 4.91
N GLY A 89 15.74 1.33 4.92
CA GLY A 89 15.04 0.30 5.72
C GLY A 89 14.82 0.67 7.19
N ILE A 90 15.34 1.81 7.66
CA ILE A 90 15.18 2.31 9.03
C ILE A 90 14.00 3.28 9.06
N VAL A 91 13.06 3.07 9.98
CA VAL A 91 11.95 3.99 10.24
C VAL A 91 12.50 5.21 10.97
N LEU A 92 12.46 6.37 10.31
CA LEU A 92 12.89 7.66 10.88
C LEU A 92 11.79 8.29 11.74
N SER A 93 10.55 8.20 11.27
CA SER A 93 9.39 8.73 11.98
C SER A 93 8.15 7.91 11.65
N THR A 94 7.16 7.94 12.55
CA THR A 94 5.84 7.34 12.33
C THR A 94 4.77 8.27 12.88
N SER A 95 3.76 8.55 12.07
CA SER A 95 2.64 9.42 12.43
C SER A 95 1.33 8.64 12.34
N ASP A 96 0.50 8.70 13.38
CA ASP A 96 -0.89 8.25 13.31
C ASP A 96 -1.69 9.28 12.51
N VAL A 97 -2.43 8.83 11.50
CA VAL A 97 -3.20 9.69 10.60
C VAL A 97 -4.64 9.19 10.47
N GLY A 98 -5.54 10.06 10.00
CA GLY A 98 -6.87 9.65 9.58
C GLY A 98 -6.83 8.77 8.34
N PHE A 99 -7.81 7.88 8.19
CA PHE A 99 -7.87 6.95 7.05
C PHE A 99 -7.96 7.68 5.69
N ASP A 100 -8.68 8.81 5.63
CA ASP A 100 -8.78 9.62 4.42
C ASP A 100 -7.42 10.18 3.98
N VAL A 101 -6.61 10.63 4.95
CA VAL A 101 -5.24 11.12 4.69
C VAL A 101 -4.36 9.97 4.25
N TRP A 102 -4.45 8.82 4.92
CA TRP A 102 -3.69 7.63 4.59
C TRP A 102 -3.95 7.13 3.17
N SER A 103 -5.23 7.02 2.77
CA SER A 103 -5.63 6.50 1.47
C SER A 103 -5.21 7.42 0.32
N ARG A 104 -5.40 8.73 0.48
CA ARG A 104 -4.94 9.73 -0.48
C ARG A 104 -3.41 9.73 -0.63
N ASP A 105 -2.68 9.69 0.48
CA ASP A 105 -1.22 9.74 0.44
C ASP A 105 -0.61 8.46 -0.17
N LEU A 106 -1.21 7.29 0.11
CA LEU A 106 -0.83 6.03 -0.52
C LEU A 106 -1.11 6.07 -2.03
N ALA A 107 -2.30 6.53 -2.43
CA ALA A 107 -2.67 6.67 -3.84
C ALA A 107 -1.66 7.56 -4.58
N ALA A 108 -1.35 8.74 -4.03
CA ALA A 108 -0.37 9.65 -4.60
C ALA A 108 1.04 9.04 -4.66
N ALA A 109 1.46 8.27 -3.64
CA ALA A 109 2.74 7.58 -3.65
C ALA A 109 2.81 6.50 -4.74
N LEU A 110 1.76 5.69 -4.90
CA LEU A 110 1.67 4.67 -5.94
C LEU A 110 1.65 5.27 -7.34
N THR A 111 0.92 6.36 -7.55
CA THR A 111 0.91 7.08 -8.85
C THR A 111 2.30 7.61 -9.20
N ARG A 112 3.02 8.22 -8.24
CA ARG A 112 4.40 8.67 -8.47
C ARG A 112 5.33 7.51 -8.78
N TYR A 113 5.21 6.42 -8.03
CA TYR A 113 5.97 5.20 -8.26
C TYR A 113 5.73 4.66 -9.68
N ALA A 114 4.47 4.49 -10.09
CA ALA A 114 4.13 4.02 -11.42
C ALA A 114 4.70 4.93 -12.53
N ALA A 115 4.59 6.26 -12.37
CA ALA A 115 5.13 7.23 -13.32
C ALA A 115 6.65 7.13 -13.46
N GLN A 116 7.39 7.06 -12.34
CA GLN A 116 8.85 6.92 -12.33
C GLN A 116 9.32 5.61 -12.97
N HIS A 117 8.62 4.52 -12.69
CA HIS A 117 8.95 3.22 -13.27
C HIS A 117 8.58 3.13 -14.76
N ALA A 118 7.52 3.80 -15.19
CA ALA A 118 7.17 3.91 -16.61
C ALA A 118 8.20 4.76 -17.37
N GLU A 119 8.61 5.91 -16.80
CA GLU A 119 9.65 6.77 -17.36
C GLU A 119 11.02 6.06 -17.41
N ALA A 120 11.39 5.35 -16.34
CA ALA A 120 12.61 4.55 -16.31
C ALA A 120 12.56 3.41 -17.34
N ALA A 121 11.43 2.71 -17.47
CA ALA A 121 11.25 1.68 -18.50
C ALA A 121 11.29 2.25 -19.92
N GLU A 122 10.76 3.46 -20.13
CA GLU A 122 10.83 4.19 -21.40
C GLU A 122 12.27 4.61 -21.73
N LEU A 123 12.98 5.20 -20.76
CA LEU A 123 14.39 5.55 -20.88
C LEU A 123 15.23 4.29 -21.21
N LEU A 124 15.02 3.20 -20.46
CA LEU A 124 15.67 1.90 -20.70
C LEU A 124 15.35 1.37 -22.11
N ARG A 125 14.11 1.48 -22.58
CA ARG A 125 13.75 1.13 -23.97
C ARG A 125 14.50 2.00 -24.98
N ARG A 126 14.54 3.31 -24.81
CA ARG A 126 15.26 4.25 -25.70
C ARG A 126 16.77 4.00 -25.77
N ILE A 127 17.40 3.59 -24.67
CA ILE A 127 18.85 3.33 -24.66
C ILE A 127 19.20 1.90 -25.11
N THR A 128 18.27 0.94 -24.99
CA THR A 128 18.52 -0.48 -25.31
C THR A 128 18.03 -0.85 -26.72
N LEU A 129 17.02 -0.15 -27.25
CA LEU A 129 16.64 -0.18 -28.65
C LEU A 129 17.24 1.05 -29.33
N PRO A 130 18.41 0.95 -29.97
CA PRO A 130 18.81 1.99 -30.91
C PRO A 130 17.73 2.07 -31.99
N ASP A 131 17.31 3.28 -32.35
CA ASP A 131 16.46 3.54 -33.52
C ASP A 131 17.03 2.72 -34.70
N LEU A 132 16.36 1.64 -35.06
CA LEU A 132 16.57 0.98 -36.35
C LEU A 132 15.75 1.81 -37.36
N PRO A 133 16.36 2.15 -38.51
CA PRO A 133 15.85 3.15 -39.45
C PRO A 133 14.48 2.81 -40.04
#